data_AF-A0A958F9I7-F1
#
_entry.id   AF-A0A958F9I7-F1
#
_cell.length_a   1.000
_cell.length_b   1.000
_cell.length_c   1.000
_cell.angle_alpha   90.00
_cell.angle_beta   90.00
_cell.angle_gamma   90.00
#
_symmetry.space_group_name_H-M   'P 1'
#
loop_
_entity.id
_entity.type
_entity.pdbx_description
1 polymer ?
#
loop_
_entity_poly.entity_id
_entity_poly.type
_entity_poly.pdbx_seq_one_letter_code
_entity_poly.pdbx_strand_id
1 'polypeptide(L)' 'IRGDVAAVRAACEAGQTSASRVGELVAVHIIARPHANVDEVLPLGRTPKAGKK' A
#
# COMPACT_ATOMS: atom_id res chain seq x y z
N ILE A 1 1.35 3.16 1.70
CA ILE A 1 0.47 4.20 1.11
C ILE A 1 -0.93 3.59 0.98
N ARG A 2 -1.99 4.28 1.39
CA ARG A 2 -3.38 3.79 1.33
C ARG A 2 -4.26 4.87 0.71
N GLY A 3 -5.25 4.48 -0.08
CA GLY A 3 -6.14 5.40 -0.79
C GLY A 3 -7.04 4.66 -1.78
N ASP A 4 -7.69 5.40 -2.66
CA ASP A 4 -8.34 4.86 -3.85
C ASP A 4 -7.30 4.36 -4.87
N VAL A 5 -7.73 3.46 -5.76
CA VAL A 5 -6.84 2.75 -6.67
C VAL A 5 -6.10 3.70 -7.62
N ALA A 6 -6.77 4.78 -8.07
CA ALA A 6 -6.16 5.74 -8.98
C ALA A 6 -5.04 6.53 -8.29
N ALA A 7 -5.30 7.06 -7.09
CA ALA A 7 -4.28 7.77 -6.32
C ALA A 7 -3.10 6.89 -5.94
N VAL A 8 -3.35 5.67 -5.46
CA VAL A 8 -2.27 4.74 -5.07
C VAL A 8 -1.41 4.35 -6.26
N ARG A 9 -2.00 4.14 -7.44
CA ARG A 9 -1.25 3.82 -8.66
C ARG A 9 -0.34 4.98 -9.10
N ALA A 10 -0.88 6.20 -9.17
CA ALA A 10 -0.09 7.37 -9.54
C ALA A 10 1.08 7.61 -8.56
N ALA A 11 0.83 7.46 -7.26
CA ALA A 11 1.85 7.62 -6.24
C ALA A 11 2.98 6.56 -6.36
N CYS A 12 2.62 5.29 -6.62
CA CYS A 12 3.60 4.22 -6.79
C CYS A 12 4.45 4.40 -8.05
N GLU A 13 3.87 4.83 -9.16
CA GLU A 13 4.60 5.06 -10.41
C GLU A 13 5.61 6.21 -10.30
N ALA A 14 5.21 7.30 -9.64
CA ALA A 14 6.11 8.40 -9.31
C ALA A 14 7.23 7.93 -8.37
N GLY A 15 6.87 7.19 -7.32
CA GLY A 15 7.82 6.64 -6.35
C GLY A 15 8.82 5.68 -6.97
N GLN A 16 8.38 4.78 -7.85
CA GLN A 16 9.23 3.85 -8.59
C GLN A 16 10.28 4.60 -9.42
N THR A 17 9.85 5.61 -10.18
CA THR A 17 10.76 6.40 -11.03
C THR A 17 11.81 7.13 -10.20
N SER A 18 11.44 7.68 -9.05
CA SER A 18 12.38 8.36 -8.15
C SER A 18 13.29 7.38 -7.41
N ALA A 19 12.76 6.28 -6.90
CA ALA A 19 13.50 5.28 -6.15
C ALA A 19 14.60 4.61 -6.99
N SER A 20 14.29 4.28 -8.26
CA SER A 20 15.26 3.70 -9.19
C SER A 20 16.42 4.62 -9.54
N ARG A 21 16.32 5.93 -9.28
CA ARG A 21 17.42 6.89 -9.52
C ARG A 21 18.38 7.00 -8.35
N VAL A 22 17.91 6.69 -7.14
CA VAL A 22 18.68 6.89 -5.90
C VAL A 22 19.20 5.58 -5.31
N GLY A 23 18.70 4.43 -5.76
CA GLY A 23 19.16 3.13 -5.29
C GLY A 23 18.52 1.96 -6.03
N GLU A 24 18.68 0.76 -5.46
CA GLU A 24 18.13 -0.47 -6.02
C GLU A 24 16.66 -0.67 -5.60
N LEU A 25 15.78 -0.68 -6.59
CA LEU A 25 14.36 -0.96 -6.39
C LEU A 25 14.10 -2.47 -6.51
N VAL A 26 13.78 -3.13 -5.40
CA VAL A 26 13.52 -4.57 -5.38
C VAL A 26 12.13 -4.92 -5.93
N ALA A 27 11.08 -4.27 -5.43
CA ALA A 27 9.71 -4.56 -5.84
C ALA A 27 8.76 -3.39 -5.59
N VAL A 28 7.75 -3.28 -6.47
CA VAL A 28 6.60 -2.39 -6.33
C VAL A 28 5.35 -3.19 -6.60
N HIS A 29 4.38 -3.14 -5.70
CA HIS A 29 3.14 -3.89 -5.85
C HIS A 29 1.95 -3.11 -5.30
N ILE A 30 0.81 -3.23 -5.98
CA ILE A 30 -0.44 -2.57 -5.63
C ILE A 30 -1.49 -3.66 -5.45
N ILE A 31 -2.13 -3.65 -4.28
CA ILE A 31 -3.26 -4.52 -3.97
C ILE A 31 -4.51 -3.65 -3.92
N ALA A 32 -5.32 -3.68 -4.99
CA ALA A 32 -6.48 -2.79 -5.14
C ALA A 32 -7.58 -3.04 -4.10
N ARG A 33 -7.78 -4.31 -3.72
CA ARG A 33 -8.77 -4.73 -2.71
C ARG A 33 -8.13 -5.76 -1.76
N PRO A 34 -7.36 -5.31 -0.75
CA PRO A 34 -6.81 -6.22 0.23
C PRO A 34 -7.93 -6.86 1.05
N HIS A 35 -7.78 -8.14 1.36
CA HIS A 35 -8.70 -8.87 2.23
C HIS A 35 -8.59 -8.36 3.67
N ALA A 36 -9.70 -8.32 4.42
CA ALA A 36 -9.74 -7.76 5.78
C ALA A 36 -8.71 -8.40 6.72
N ASN A 37 -8.57 -9.72 6.67
CA ASN A 37 -7.58 -10.46 7.47
C ASN A 37 -6.15 -9.93 7.26
N VAL A 38 -5.77 -9.49 6.05
CA VAL A 38 -4.41 -8.99 5.77
C VAL A 38 -4.12 -7.70 6.56
N ASP A 39 -5.13 -6.84 6.70
CA ASP A 39 -5.05 -5.59 7.48
C ASP A 39 -5.09 -5.84 9.00
N GLU A 40 -5.58 -7.00 9.44
CA GLU A 40 -5.62 -7.41 10.87
C GLU A 40 -4.29 -7.99 11.35
N VAL A 41 -3.68 -8.87 10.55
CA VAL A 41 -2.44 -9.56 10.94
C VAL A 41 -1.16 -8.82 10.58
N LEU A 42 -1.18 -7.94 9.57
CA LEU A 42 0.00 -7.21 9.14
C LEU A 42 -0.05 -5.72 9.56
N PRO A 43 1.10 -5.11 9.93
CA PRO A 43 1.16 -3.70 10.31
C PRO A 43 1.11 -2.77 9.08
N LEU A 44 0.02 -2.81 8.30
CA LEU A 44 -0.15 -2.03 7.06
C LEU A 44 -0.84 -0.67 7.27
N GLY A 45 -0.88 -0.19 8.53
CA GLY A 45 -1.39 1.14 8.90
C GLY A 45 -2.90 1.32 8.77
N ARG A 46 -3.65 0.26 8.45
CA ARG A 46 -5.12 0.26 8.43
C ARG A 46 -5.61 -0.83 9.36
N THR A 47 -5.51 -0.60 10.67
CA THR A 47 -6.15 -1.48 11.64
C THR A 47 -7.66 -1.37 11.45
N PRO A 48 -8.38 -2.45 11.10
CA PRO A 48 -9.83 -2.42 11.17
C PRO A 48 -10.19 -2.11 12.62
N LYS A 49 -11.11 -1.19 12.81
CA LYS A 49 -11.61 -0.80 14.13
C LYS A 49 -12.13 -2.09 14.79
N ALA A 50 -11.42 -2.57 15.81
CA ALA A 50 -11.86 -3.67 16.65
C ALA A 50 -13.35 -3.46 16.96
N GLY A 51 -14.14 -4.50 16.70
CA GLY A 51 -15.59 -4.48 16.75
C GLY A 51 -16.10 -3.61 17.90
N LYS A 52 -16.74 -2.49 17.57
CA LYS A 52 -17.64 -1.85 18.52
C LYS A 52 -18.90 -2.70 18.55
N LYS A 53 -18.93 -3.60 19.54
CA LYS A 53 -20.07 -4.31 20.15
C LYS A 53 -21.10 -4.92 19.21
#